data_AF-A0A2U1JMB2-F1
#
_entry.id   AF-A0A2U1JMB2-F1
#
_cell.length_a   1.000
_cell.length_b   1.000
_cell.length_c   1.000
_cell.angle_alpha   90.00
_cell.angle_beta   90.00
_cell.angle_gamma   90.00
#
_symmetry.space_group_name_H-M   'P 1'
#
loop_
_entity.id
_entity.type
_entity.pdbx_description
1 polymer ?
#
loop_
_entity_poly.entity_id
_entity_poly.type
_entity_poly.pdbx_seq_one_letter_code
_entity_poly.pdbx_strand_id
1 'polypeptide(L)'
;MIISLKKKKLQNGKFSLYLEYYKGSTLNIEGKRIHLRDFEYLKLYPHQDPKTASEKKENKEIDTLSEQILSIRKAEYFQGKFDIKNTAKSKRSFLDFFFEKTEDKIDSPKNYGNWTATLLHLKRCISPNLLFEEVDENFIKRVRNYFDKEAKTKSDTPLSLNSKYSYYNKFKACLRAAFDDGYLSINYASKTKSFEQAESQREYLTHQELQSLASTPCKYDVLKRAFLFSCLAGLRWSDINTMVWSEVRDEGDVSKVNFRQEKTDGVEYLYISNQARELLQTRQSPTDRVFTGLKYSAVYNNEIVRWCNRAGISKHITFHSARHTNAVLLLENGADIYTVSKRLGHREIRTTAIYAKIVDQKMKEAANLIPNINI
;
A
#
# COMPACT_ATOMS: atom_id res chain seq x y z
N MET A 1 2.79 -16.72 30.65
CA MET A 1 2.04 -17.72 29.88
C MET A 1 2.23 -19.11 30.47
N ILE A 2 1.24 -20.00 30.40
CA ILE A 2 1.33 -21.42 30.77
C ILE A 2 1.06 -22.24 29.50
N ILE A 3 2.00 -23.12 29.12
CA ILE A 3 1.83 -24.05 28.00
C ILE A 3 1.51 -25.42 28.57
N SER A 4 0.40 -26.02 28.16
CA SER A 4 -0.04 -27.34 28.62
C SER A 4 -0.48 -28.23 27.48
N LEU A 5 -0.11 -29.51 27.53
CA LEU A 5 -0.60 -30.53 26.62
C LEU A 5 -2.03 -30.93 27.01
N LYS A 6 -2.94 -30.92 26.04
CA LYS A 6 -4.35 -31.27 26.21
C LYS A 6 -4.77 -32.29 25.16
N LYS A 7 -5.86 -33.00 25.45
CA LYS A 7 -6.45 -33.99 24.55
C LYS A 7 -7.95 -33.77 24.39
N LYS A 8 -8.45 -33.86 23.16
CA LYS A 8 -9.88 -33.80 22.82
C LYS A 8 -10.34 -35.16 22.32
N LYS A 9 -11.45 -35.69 22.84
CA LYS A 9 -12.05 -36.94 22.34
C LYS A 9 -12.58 -36.74 20.91
N LEU A 10 -12.30 -37.69 20.02
CA LEU A 10 -12.88 -37.77 18.69
C LEU A 10 -13.92 -38.90 18.62
N GLN A 11 -14.86 -38.79 17.69
CA GLN A 11 -15.92 -39.80 17.50
C GLN A 11 -15.38 -41.14 16.98
N ASN A 12 -14.21 -41.16 16.36
CA ASN A 12 -13.56 -42.36 15.79
C ASN A 12 -12.74 -43.18 16.80
N GLY A 13 -12.97 -43.02 18.10
CA GLY A 13 -12.25 -43.76 19.14
C GLY A 13 -10.79 -43.32 19.37
N LYS A 14 -10.34 -42.20 18.77
CA LYS A 14 -9.02 -41.59 19.02
C LYS A 14 -9.13 -40.28 19.82
N PHE A 15 -8.03 -39.81 20.39
CA PHE A 15 -7.89 -38.43 20.86
C PHE A 15 -7.28 -37.56 19.75
N SER A 16 -7.45 -36.25 19.84
CA SER A 16 -6.64 -35.26 19.12
C SER A 16 -5.81 -34.50 20.15
N LEU A 17 -4.48 -34.59 20.06
CA LEU A 17 -3.56 -33.87 20.94
C LEU A 17 -3.33 -32.44 20.44
N TYR A 18 -3.34 -31.49 21.38
CA TYR A 18 -3.08 -30.08 21.11
C TYR A 18 -2.40 -29.42 22.31
N LEU A 19 -1.62 -28.37 22.04
CA LEU A 19 -1.08 -27.51 23.08
C LEU A 19 -2.04 -26.36 23.33
N GLU A 20 -2.33 -26.09 24.60
CA GLU A 20 -3.05 -24.90 25.07
C GLU A 20 -2.03 -23.89 25.63
N TYR A 21 -2.02 -22.70 25.04
CA TYR A 21 -1.22 -21.56 25.48
C TYR A 21 -2.09 -20.59 26.26
N TYR A 22 -2.06 -20.67 27.59
CA TYR A 22 -2.81 -19.77 28.46
C TYR A 22 -2.01 -18.50 28.77
N LYS A 23 -2.48 -17.36 28.25
CA LYS A 23 -1.80 -16.05 28.33
C LYS A 23 -2.37 -15.14 29.41
N GLY A 24 -3.27 -15.65 30.25
CA GLY A 24 -3.96 -14.90 31.29
C GLY A 24 -5.38 -14.51 30.86
N SER A 25 -5.86 -13.39 31.38
CA SER A 25 -7.20 -12.89 31.08
C SER A 25 -7.19 -11.38 30.89
N THR A 26 -8.02 -10.87 30.00
CA THR A 26 -8.31 -9.43 29.86
C THR A 26 -9.81 -9.17 30.06
N LEU A 27 -10.21 -7.92 30.20
CA LEU A 27 -11.62 -7.51 30.18
C LEU A 27 -12.00 -7.16 28.74
N ASN A 28 -13.19 -7.59 28.29
CA ASN A 28 -13.75 -7.12 27.04
C ASN A 28 -14.34 -5.70 27.21
N ILE A 29 -14.86 -5.12 26.12
CA ILE A 29 -15.46 -3.77 26.08
C ILE A 29 -16.66 -3.66 27.05
N GLU A 30 -17.33 -4.77 27.36
CA GLU A 30 -18.47 -4.87 28.28
C GLU A 30 -18.05 -5.15 29.74
N GLY A 31 -16.75 -5.15 30.05
CA GLY A 31 -16.22 -5.45 31.38
C GLY A 31 -16.22 -6.93 31.77
N LYS A 32 -16.52 -7.85 30.84
CA LYS A 32 -16.48 -9.30 31.06
C LYS A 32 -15.06 -9.84 30.90
N ARG A 33 -14.63 -10.66 31.87
CA ARG A 33 -13.34 -11.34 31.83
C ARG A 33 -13.29 -12.39 30.73
N ILE A 34 -12.34 -12.25 29.80
CA ILE A 34 -12.05 -13.20 28.73
C ILE A 34 -10.66 -13.82 28.94
N HIS A 35 -10.56 -15.14 28.81
CA HIS A 35 -9.28 -15.86 28.90
C HIS A 35 -8.59 -15.86 27.54
N LEU A 36 -7.35 -15.41 27.51
CA LEU A 36 -6.53 -15.39 26.30
C LEU A 36 -5.90 -16.78 26.14
N ARG A 37 -6.43 -17.58 25.21
CA ARG A 37 -6.00 -18.96 24.94
C ARG A 37 -5.74 -19.16 23.46
N ASP A 38 -4.58 -19.71 23.13
CA ASP A 38 -4.28 -20.21 21.79
C ASP A 38 -4.13 -21.72 21.79
N PHE A 39 -4.44 -22.35 20.65
CA PHE A 39 -4.41 -23.80 20.50
C PHE A 39 -3.56 -24.19 19.29
N GLU A 40 -2.57 -25.07 19.50
CA GLU A 40 -1.76 -25.68 18.43
C GLU A 40 -2.11 -27.17 18.36
N TYR A 41 -2.82 -27.58 17.29
CA TYR A 41 -3.18 -28.98 17.09
C TYR A 41 -2.00 -29.74 16.49
N LEU A 42 -1.52 -30.76 17.21
CA LEU A 42 -0.29 -31.49 16.87
C LEU A 42 -0.46 -32.51 15.73
N LYS A 43 -1.71 -32.78 15.33
CA LYS A 43 -2.07 -33.86 14.38
C LYS A 43 -1.58 -35.23 14.84
N LEU A 44 -1.52 -35.44 16.15
CA LEU A 44 -1.22 -36.73 16.79
C LEU A 44 -2.51 -37.30 17.38
N TYR A 45 -2.77 -38.58 17.10
CA TYR A 45 -4.07 -39.21 17.37
C TYR A 45 -3.95 -40.53 18.13
N PRO A 46 -3.69 -40.51 19.45
CA PRO A 46 -3.58 -41.74 20.24
C PRO A 46 -4.96 -42.39 20.41
N HIS A 47 -4.98 -43.72 20.51
CA HIS A 47 -6.19 -44.51 20.73
C HIS A 47 -6.76 -44.24 22.12
N GLN A 48 -8.09 -44.14 22.24
CA GLN A 48 -8.76 -43.90 23.53
C GLN A 48 -8.66 -45.10 24.47
N ASP A 49 -8.74 -46.31 23.92
CA ASP A 49 -8.69 -47.58 24.63
C ASP A 49 -7.80 -48.57 23.84
N PRO A 50 -6.46 -48.50 23.98
CA PRO A 50 -5.52 -49.36 23.24
C PRO A 50 -5.56 -50.80 23.77
N LYS A 51 -6.08 -51.73 22.97
CA LYS A 51 -6.28 -53.14 23.33
C LYS A 51 -5.11 -54.02 22.90
N THR A 52 -4.55 -53.75 21.72
CA THR A 52 -3.45 -54.56 21.16
C THR A 52 -2.08 -54.06 21.63
N ALA A 53 -1.07 -54.94 21.60
CA ALA A 53 0.31 -54.56 21.88
C ALA A 53 0.83 -53.46 20.92
N SER A 54 0.37 -53.50 19.67
CA SER A 54 0.70 -52.49 18.65
C SER A 54 0.12 -51.12 19.00
N GLU A 55 -1.17 -51.05 19.36
CA GLU A 55 -1.84 -49.79 19.76
C GLU A 55 -1.21 -49.18 21.03
N LYS A 56 -0.82 -50.02 22.00
CA LYS A 56 -0.12 -49.57 23.21
C LYS A 56 1.26 -48.99 22.88
N LYS A 57 1.98 -49.61 21.94
CA LYS A 57 3.29 -49.11 21.46
C LYS A 57 3.13 -47.78 20.73
N GLU A 58 2.16 -47.67 19.83
CA GLU A 58 1.84 -46.43 19.09
C GLU A 58 1.51 -45.29 20.04
N ASN A 59 0.65 -45.51 21.05
CA ASN A 59 0.34 -44.49 22.06
C ASN A 59 1.59 -44.05 22.83
N LYS A 60 2.47 -44.98 23.21
CA LYS A 60 3.72 -44.64 23.94
C LYS A 60 4.66 -43.77 23.11
N GLU A 61 4.78 -44.04 21.81
CA GLU A 61 5.56 -43.23 20.88
C GLU A 61 4.95 -41.83 20.70
N ILE A 62 3.63 -41.75 20.54
CA ILE A 62 2.88 -40.48 20.47
C ILE A 62 3.05 -39.66 21.74
N ASP A 63 2.92 -40.29 22.92
CA ASP A 63 3.08 -39.61 24.22
C ASP A 63 4.49 -39.00 24.33
N THR A 64 5.52 -39.79 24.00
CA THR A 64 6.92 -39.34 24.01
C THR A 64 7.14 -38.15 23.08
N LEU A 65 6.64 -38.22 21.84
CA LEU A 65 6.76 -37.14 20.88
C LEU A 65 6.01 -35.88 21.35
N SER A 66 4.83 -36.02 21.92
CA SER A 66 4.02 -34.89 22.40
C SER A 66 4.67 -34.15 23.58
N GLU A 67 5.33 -34.88 24.49
CA GLU A 67 6.14 -34.32 25.59
C GLU A 67 7.39 -33.60 25.08
N GLN A 68 8.06 -34.15 24.05
CA GLN A 68 9.18 -33.49 23.40
C GLN A 68 8.75 -32.17 22.73
N ILE A 69 7.63 -32.17 21.99
CA ILE A 69 7.07 -30.95 21.39
C ILE A 69 6.73 -29.92 22.48
N LEU A 70 6.09 -30.33 23.58
CA LEU A 70 5.80 -29.45 24.72
C LEU A 70 7.08 -28.83 25.30
N SER A 71 8.12 -29.64 25.48
CA SER A 71 9.42 -29.19 25.99
C SER A 71 10.08 -28.18 25.07
N ILE A 72 10.09 -28.43 23.75
CA ILE A 72 10.61 -27.52 22.73
C ILE A 72 9.85 -26.18 22.79
N ARG A 73 8.51 -26.20 22.82
CA ARG A 73 7.69 -24.98 22.87
C ARG A 73 7.91 -24.18 24.16
N LYS A 74 8.08 -24.85 25.30
CA LYS A 74 8.46 -24.19 26.56
C LYS A 74 9.82 -23.53 26.44
N ALA A 75 10.83 -24.23 25.89
CA ALA A 75 12.17 -23.68 25.71
C ALA A 75 12.19 -22.47 24.76
N GLU A 76 11.51 -22.56 23.62
CA GLU A 76 11.33 -21.45 22.66
C GLU A 76 10.73 -20.21 23.34
N TYR A 77 9.70 -20.40 24.20
CA TYR A 77 9.11 -19.31 24.96
C TYR A 77 10.09 -18.67 25.96
N PHE A 78 10.87 -19.48 26.67
CA PHE A 78 11.84 -18.96 27.66
C PHE A 78 12.99 -18.20 27.00
N GLN A 79 13.47 -18.66 25.84
CA GLN A 79 14.57 -18.02 25.12
C GLN A 79 14.22 -16.60 24.65
N GLY A 80 12.95 -16.30 24.37
CA GLY A 80 12.47 -14.96 23.99
C GLY A 80 12.24 -13.98 25.16
N LYS A 81 12.41 -14.39 26.43
CA LYS A 81 11.95 -13.64 27.61
C LYS A 81 13.03 -12.80 28.32
N PHE A 82 14.31 -12.90 27.96
CA PHE A 82 15.42 -12.24 28.66
C PHE A 82 15.57 -10.73 28.34
N ASP A 83 14.47 -9.98 28.34
CA ASP A 83 14.48 -8.53 28.38
C ASP A 83 13.40 -8.09 29.38
N ILE A 84 13.79 -7.34 30.42
CA ILE A 84 12.88 -6.86 31.46
C ILE A 84 11.92 -5.85 30.83
N LYS A 85 10.69 -6.29 30.51
CA LYS A 85 9.63 -5.46 29.91
C LYS A 85 8.78 -4.79 30.99
N ASN A 86 8.28 -3.59 30.69
CA ASN A 86 7.22 -2.93 31.45
C ASN A 86 5.95 -3.81 31.43
N THR A 87 5.62 -4.40 32.58
CA THR A 87 4.76 -5.59 32.72
C THR A 87 3.30 -5.39 32.31
N ALA A 88 2.83 -4.14 32.25
CA ALA A 88 1.47 -3.80 31.82
C ALA A 88 1.35 -3.71 30.30
N LYS A 89 2.28 -3.00 29.65
CA LYS A 89 2.29 -2.82 28.19
C LYS A 89 2.63 -4.11 27.45
N SER A 90 3.49 -4.96 28.03
CA SER A 90 3.89 -6.23 27.42
C SER A 90 2.73 -7.24 27.27
N LYS A 91 1.68 -7.10 28.09
CA LYS A 91 0.49 -7.98 28.09
C LYS A 91 -0.61 -7.54 27.14
N ARG A 92 -0.39 -6.48 26.38
CA ARG A 92 -1.35 -6.01 25.37
C ARG A 92 -1.22 -6.83 24.08
N SER A 93 -2.35 -7.08 23.41
CA SER A 93 -2.38 -7.73 22.09
C SER A 93 -1.75 -6.84 21.03
N PHE A 94 -0.88 -7.43 20.21
CA PHE A 94 -0.26 -6.77 19.06
C PHE A 94 -1.30 -6.36 18.01
N LEU A 95 -2.28 -7.22 17.74
CA LEU A 95 -3.29 -6.95 16.71
C LEU A 95 -4.26 -5.85 17.13
N ASP A 96 -4.57 -5.73 18.42
CA ASP A 96 -5.39 -4.62 18.93
C ASP A 96 -4.66 -3.28 18.77
N PHE A 97 -3.37 -3.24 19.09
CA PHE A 97 -2.53 -2.07 18.85
C PHE A 97 -2.43 -1.73 17.35
N PHE A 98 -2.26 -2.74 16.49
CA PHE A 98 -2.24 -2.54 15.05
C PHE A 98 -3.58 -1.98 14.53
N PHE A 99 -4.70 -2.45 15.08
CA PHE A 99 -6.03 -1.97 14.75
C PHE A 99 -6.19 -0.50 15.13
N GLU A 100 -5.80 -0.09 16.35
CA GLU A 100 -5.83 1.33 16.74
C GLU A 100 -4.98 2.21 15.81
N LYS A 101 -3.75 1.79 15.49
CA LYS A 101 -2.90 2.52 14.53
C LYS A 101 -3.50 2.55 13.12
N THR A 102 -4.38 1.61 12.78
CA THR A 102 -5.15 1.62 11.52
C THR A 102 -6.24 2.68 11.58
N GLU A 103 -7.02 2.72 12.66
CA GLU A 103 -8.08 3.71 12.88
C GLU A 103 -7.54 5.16 12.93
N ASP A 104 -6.33 5.36 13.45
CA ASP A 104 -5.60 6.65 13.39
C ASP A 104 -5.34 7.17 11.95
N LYS A 105 -5.69 6.40 10.91
CA LYS A 105 -5.50 6.77 9.50
C LYS A 105 -6.80 7.01 8.75
N ILE A 106 -7.95 6.99 9.42
CA ILE A 106 -9.28 7.10 8.81
C ILE A 106 -9.42 8.33 7.90
N ASP A 107 -8.83 9.46 8.30
CA ASP A 107 -8.85 10.72 7.53
C ASP A 107 -7.99 10.69 6.26
N SER A 108 -7.25 9.61 6.03
CA SER A 108 -6.45 9.39 4.83
C SER A 108 -6.89 8.10 4.13
N PRO A 109 -7.99 8.11 3.34
CA PRO A 109 -8.64 6.91 2.83
C PRO A 109 -7.70 5.93 2.11
N LYS A 110 -6.76 6.46 1.30
CA LYS A 110 -5.76 5.63 0.60
C LYS A 110 -4.78 4.97 1.57
N ASN A 111 -4.35 5.71 2.60
CA ASN A 111 -3.44 5.19 3.61
C ASN A 111 -4.17 4.18 4.50
N TYR A 112 -5.39 4.52 4.95
CA TYR A 112 -6.29 3.67 5.70
C TYR A 112 -6.49 2.32 5.00
N GLY A 113 -6.86 2.33 3.71
CA GLY A 113 -7.05 1.10 2.94
C GLY A 113 -5.83 0.17 2.91
N ASN A 114 -4.61 0.73 2.87
CA ASN A 114 -3.38 -0.06 2.96
C ASN A 114 -3.16 -0.65 4.38
N TRP A 115 -3.48 0.10 5.43
CA TRP A 115 -3.43 -0.39 6.81
C TRP A 115 -4.48 -1.48 7.05
N THR A 116 -5.71 -1.28 6.61
CA THR A 116 -6.80 -2.28 6.70
C THR A 116 -6.44 -3.57 5.95
N ALA A 117 -5.90 -3.45 4.73
CA ALA A 117 -5.44 -4.62 3.98
C ALA A 117 -4.30 -5.35 4.70
N THR A 118 -3.36 -4.60 5.29
CA THR A 118 -2.27 -5.18 6.09
C THR A 118 -2.83 -5.90 7.32
N LEU A 119 -3.76 -5.29 8.06
CA LEU A 119 -4.41 -5.90 9.22
C LEU A 119 -5.12 -7.21 8.86
N LEU A 120 -5.83 -7.26 7.72
CA LEU A 120 -6.48 -8.48 7.25
C LEU A 120 -5.47 -9.60 7.01
N HIS A 121 -4.32 -9.28 6.43
CA HIS A 121 -3.22 -10.21 6.22
C HIS A 121 -2.59 -10.68 7.53
N LEU A 122 -2.36 -9.76 8.48
CA LEU A 122 -1.83 -10.08 9.81
C LEU A 122 -2.76 -11.02 10.58
N LYS A 123 -4.08 -10.79 10.53
CA LYS A 123 -5.09 -11.69 11.12
C LYS A 123 -5.06 -13.12 10.56
N ARG A 124 -4.48 -13.34 9.38
CA ARG A 124 -4.34 -14.68 8.76
C ARG A 124 -3.08 -15.42 9.19
N CYS A 125 -2.04 -14.72 9.62
CA CYS A 125 -0.73 -15.32 9.92
C CYS A 125 -0.28 -15.16 11.37
N ILE A 126 -1.04 -14.42 12.19
CA ILE A 126 -0.76 -14.15 13.59
C ILE A 126 -1.98 -14.54 14.44
N SER A 127 -1.72 -15.08 15.62
CA SER A 127 -2.78 -15.33 16.61
C SER A 127 -3.48 -14.04 17.03
N PRO A 128 -4.83 -14.03 17.17
CA PRO A 128 -5.58 -12.89 17.73
C PRO A 128 -5.10 -12.50 19.14
N ASN A 129 -4.52 -13.43 19.89
CA ASN A 129 -4.06 -13.23 21.25
C ASN A 129 -2.52 -13.08 21.36
N LEU A 130 -1.82 -12.79 20.26
CA LEU A 130 -0.37 -12.55 20.31
C LEU A 130 -0.08 -11.29 21.13
N LEU A 131 0.66 -11.44 22.21
CA LEU A 131 1.06 -10.35 23.09
C LEU A 131 2.38 -9.72 22.63
N PHE A 132 2.62 -8.46 23.01
CA PHE A 132 3.92 -7.80 22.78
C PHE A 132 5.10 -8.51 23.47
N GLU A 133 4.85 -9.26 24.55
CA GLU A 133 5.91 -10.08 25.16
C GLU A 133 6.45 -11.16 24.22
N GLU A 134 5.62 -11.66 23.30
CA GLU A 134 5.93 -12.73 22.34
C GLU A 134 6.52 -12.20 21.01
N VAL A 135 6.68 -10.88 20.87
CA VAL A 135 7.29 -10.26 19.68
C VAL A 135 8.81 -10.36 19.80
N ASP A 136 9.39 -11.22 18.97
CA ASP A 136 10.82 -11.47 18.84
C ASP A 136 11.27 -11.54 17.36
N GLU A 137 12.55 -11.79 17.11
CA GLU A 137 13.08 -11.87 15.74
C GLU A 137 12.45 -13.00 14.91
N ASN A 138 12.06 -14.11 15.55
CA ASN A 138 11.43 -15.24 14.87
C ASN A 138 10.00 -14.90 14.42
N PHE A 139 9.25 -14.17 15.25
CA PHE A 139 7.97 -13.59 14.88
C PHE A 139 8.11 -12.67 13.66
N ILE A 140 9.08 -11.76 13.64
CA ILE A 140 9.32 -10.86 12.49
C ILE A 140 9.62 -11.66 11.21
N LYS A 141 10.47 -12.69 11.30
CA LYS A 141 10.81 -13.57 10.18
C LYS A 141 9.58 -14.31 9.65
N ARG A 142 8.74 -14.85 10.54
CA ARG A 142 7.48 -15.52 10.16
C ARG A 142 6.52 -14.59 9.42
N VAL A 143 6.28 -13.39 9.94
CA VAL A 143 5.40 -12.41 9.28
C VAL A 143 5.95 -12.02 7.91
N ARG A 144 7.27 -11.80 7.79
CA ARG A 144 7.90 -11.52 6.50
C ARG A 144 7.74 -12.68 5.52
N ASN A 145 7.98 -13.92 5.94
CA ASN A 145 7.83 -15.10 5.09
C ASN A 145 6.40 -15.27 4.59
N TYR A 146 5.40 -15.02 5.45
CA TYR A 146 3.99 -15.00 5.05
C TYR A 146 3.74 -14.02 3.90
N PHE A 147 4.15 -12.75 4.05
CA PHE A 147 3.97 -11.75 2.98
C PHE A 147 4.71 -12.11 1.69
N ASP A 148 5.81 -12.85 1.79
CA ASP A 148 6.61 -13.21 0.63
C ASP A 148 6.06 -14.43 -0.13
N LYS A 149 5.63 -15.48 0.59
CA LYS A 149 5.33 -16.80 0.01
C LYS A 149 3.86 -17.20 0.05
N GLU A 150 3.09 -16.67 1.00
CA GLU A 150 1.75 -17.19 1.32
C GLU A 150 0.64 -16.15 1.11
N ALA A 151 0.96 -14.86 1.19
CA ALA A 151 -0.03 -13.80 1.09
C ALA A 151 -0.62 -13.73 -0.33
N LYS A 152 -1.94 -13.79 -0.40
CA LYS A 152 -2.72 -13.74 -1.64
C LYS A 152 -3.79 -12.66 -1.63
N THR A 153 -4.12 -12.17 -2.82
CA THR A 153 -5.23 -11.23 -3.06
C THR A 153 -6.59 -11.90 -2.79
N LYS A 154 -7.68 -11.12 -2.87
CA LYS A 154 -9.05 -11.67 -2.79
C LYS A 154 -9.37 -12.66 -3.92
N SER A 155 -8.64 -12.58 -5.04
CA SER A 155 -8.80 -13.44 -6.21
C SER A 155 -7.83 -14.64 -6.21
N ASP A 156 -7.29 -15.00 -5.03
CA ASP A 156 -6.34 -16.11 -4.82
C ASP A 156 -5.02 -16.01 -5.62
N THR A 157 -4.65 -14.83 -6.10
CA THR A 157 -3.36 -14.59 -6.76
C THR A 157 -2.29 -14.10 -5.79
N PRO A 158 -1.00 -14.42 -5.99
CA PRO A 158 0.08 -13.87 -5.17
C PRO A 158 0.11 -12.33 -5.16
N LEU A 159 0.51 -11.74 -4.02
CA LEU A 159 0.69 -10.29 -3.95
C LEU A 159 1.78 -9.79 -4.90
N SER A 160 1.52 -8.66 -5.57
CA SER A 160 2.54 -7.95 -6.35
C SER A 160 3.67 -7.44 -5.45
N LEU A 161 4.88 -7.23 -6.00
CA LEU A 161 6.03 -6.76 -5.24
C LEU A 161 5.74 -5.41 -4.52
N ASN A 162 5.08 -4.49 -5.21
CA ASN A 162 4.71 -3.18 -4.63
C ASN A 162 3.62 -3.29 -3.56
N SER A 163 2.73 -4.29 -3.63
CA SER A 163 1.79 -4.61 -2.56
C SER A 163 2.52 -5.16 -1.33
N LYS A 164 3.46 -6.10 -1.52
CA LYS A 164 4.32 -6.63 -0.44
C LYS A 164 5.08 -5.50 0.25
N TYR A 165 5.74 -4.64 -0.52
CA TYR A 165 6.44 -3.45 -0.02
C TYR A 165 5.52 -2.56 0.81
N SER A 166 4.35 -2.19 0.25
CA SER A 166 3.42 -1.27 0.90
C SER A 166 2.87 -1.83 2.21
N TYR A 167 2.44 -3.09 2.23
CA TYR A 167 1.85 -3.72 3.41
C TYR A 167 2.90 -4.00 4.49
N TYR A 168 4.06 -4.53 4.10
CA TYR A 168 5.13 -4.81 5.05
C TYR A 168 5.67 -3.53 5.71
N ASN A 169 5.70 -2.41 4.98
CA ASN A 169 6.06 -1.13 5.59
C ASN A 169 5.02 -0.61 6.59
N LYS A 170 3.74 -0.99 6.49
CA LYS A 170 2.75 -0.69 7.56
C LYS A 170 3.04 -1.51 8.81
N PHE A 171 3.36 -2.79 8.63
CA PHE A 171 3.86 -3.63 9.73
C PHE A 171 5.11 -3.06 10.39
N LYS A 172 6.11 -2.64 9.60
CA LYS A 172 7.31 -1.96 10.13
C LYS A 172 6.99 -0.66 10.85
N ALA A 173 6.09 0.17 10.32
CA ALA A 173 5.67 1.41 10.96
C ALA A 173 5.00 1.14 12.32
N CYS A 174 4.17 0.09 12.42
CA CYS A 174 3.58 -0.35 13.68
C CYS A 174 4.63 -0.82 14.69
N LEU A 175 5.63 -1.60 14.26
CA LEU A 175 6.72 -2.04 15.14
C LEU A 175 7.54 -0.86 15.68
N ARG A 176 7.80 0.14 14.83
CA ARG A 176 8.50 1.35 15.26
C ARG A 176 7.68 2.13 16.28
N ALA A 177 6.40 2.36 16.00
CA ALA A 177 5.50 3.00 16.95
C ALA A 177 5.40 2.23 18.27
N ALA A 178 5.35 0.89 18.23
CA ALA A 178 5.34 0.07 19.44
C ALA A 178 6.64 0.18 20.26
N PHE A 179 7.79 0.35 19.60
CA PHE A 179 9.06 0.64 20.28
C PHE A 179 9.06 2.05 20.89
N ASP A 180 8.70 3.06 20.11
CA ASP A 180 8.66 4.46 20.56
C ASP A 180 7.66 4.65 21.73
N ASP A 181 6.52 3.94 21.70
CA ASP A 181 5.49 3.95 22.75
C ASP A 181 5.87 3.03 23.95
N GLY A 182 7.02 2.35 23.92
CA GLY A 182 7.53 1.52 25.01
C GLY A 182 6.85 0.15 25.19
N TYR A 183 6.17 -0.37 24.17
CA TYR A 183 5.66 -1.75 24.14
C TYR A 183 6.75 -2.77 23.80
N LEU A 184 7.79 -2.36 23.07
CA LEU A 184 8.94 -3.18 22.70
C LEU A 184 10.22 -2.56 23.27
N SER A 185 11.10 -3.39 23.84
CA SER A 185 12.45 -2.99 24.29
C SER A 185 13.44 -2.83 23.14
N ILE A 186 13.17 -3.49 22.01
CA ILE A 186 14.04 -3.54 20.84
C ILE A 186 13.28 -2.96 19.65
N ASN A 187 13.94 -2.09 18.89
CA ASN A 187 13.42 -1.58 17.63
C ASN A 187 13.53 -2.65 16.52
N TYR A 188 12.59 -3.59 16.49
CA TYR A 188 12.55 -4.63 15.46
C TYR A 188 12.33 -4.07 14.05
N ALA A 189 11.79 -2.86 13.91
CA ALA A 189 11.59 -2.23 12.60
C ALA A 189 12.91 -1.89 11.91
N SER A 190 13.97 -1.57 12.66
CA SER A 190 15.31 -1.33 12.10
C SER A 190 16.05 -2.62 11.76
N LYS A 191 15.74 -3.72 12.47
CA LYS A 191 16.36 -5.04 12.26
C LYS A 191 15.86 -5.80 11.03
N THR A 192 14.75 -5.39 10.42
CA THR A 192 14.19 -6.06 9.24
C THR A 192 14.22 -5.18 7.99
N LYS A 193 14.65 -5.75 6.86
CA LYS A 193 14.65 -5.08 5.55
C LYS A 193 13.24 -5.03 4.96
N SER A 194 12.93 -3.93 4.29
CA SER A 194 11.70 -3.86 3.48
C SER A 194 11.82 -4.80 2.27
N PHE A 195 10.70 -5.05 1.60
CA PHE A 195 10.76 -5.62 0.25
C PHE A 195 11.36 -4.61 -0.72
N GLU A 196 11.87 -5.07 -1.85
CA GLU A 196 12.27 -4.16 -2.92
C GLU A 196 11.04 -3.47 -3.50
N GLN A 197 11.20 -2.21 -3.92
CA GLN A 197 10.15 -1.49 -4.62
C GLN A 197 10.38 -1.64 -6.13
N ALA A 198 9.44 -2.27 -6.85
CA ALA A 198 9.51 -2.36 -8.30
C ALA A 198 9.21 -0.99 -8.92
N GLU A 199 9.97 -0.62 -9.95
CA GLU A 199 9.62 0.52 -10.79
C GLU A 199 8.26 0.30 -11.45
N SER A 200 7.36 1.29 -11.34
CA SER A 200 6.10 1.28 -12.08
C SER A 200 6.35 1.81 -13.49
N GLN A 201 6.04 1.01 -14.52
CA GLN A 201 5.96 1.54 -15.88
C GLN A 201 4.78 2.51 -15.96
N ARG A 202 5.06 3.76 -16.36
CA ARG A 202 4.06 4.82 -16.46
C ARG A 202 3.71 5.02 -17.91
N GLU A 203 2.50 4.63 -18.28
CA GLU A 203 1.95 4.85 -19.61
C GLU A 203 1.69 6.34 -19.84
N TYR A 204 2.01 6.81 -21.04
CA TYR A 204 1.76 8.16 -21.53
C TYR A 204 1.38 8.15 -23.02
N LEU A 205 0.75 9.22 -23.47
CA LEU A 205 0.37 9.43 -24.86
C LEU A 205 1.49 10.19 -25.59
N THR A 206 1.85 9.71 -26.77
CA THR A 206 2.65 10.47 -27.73
C THR A 206 1.82 11.63 -28.29
N HIS A 207 2.48 12.57 -28.97
CA HIS A 207 1.78 13.70 -29.62
C HIS A 207 0.71 13.22 -30.61
N GLN A 208 1.01 12.23 -31.44
CA GLN A 208 0.07 11.66 -32.42
C GLN A 208 -1.11 10.96 -31.74
N GLU A 209 -0.87 10.17 -30.69
CA GLU A 209 -1.95 9.51 -29.95
C GLU A 209 -2.85 10.53 -29.24
N LEU A 210 -2.28 11.57 -28.63
CA LEU A 210 -3.04 12.65 -28.00
C LEU A 210 -3.92 13.39 -29.03
N GLN A 211 -3.38 13.65 -30.22
CA GLN A 211 -4.13 14.27 -31.31
C GLN A 211 -5.28 13.38 -31.79
N SER A 212 -5.03 12.08 -32.02
CA SER A 212 -6.07 11.10 -32.37
C SER A 212 -7.17 11.04 -31.31
N LEU A 213 -6.78 10.99 -30.03
CA LEU A 213 -7.71 10.95 -28.90
C LEU A 213 -8.57 12.22 -28.83
N ALA A 214 -7.96 13.40 -29.01
CA ALA A 214 -8.67 14.68 -29.00
C ALA A 214 -9.72 14.78 -30.13
N SER A 215 -9.42 14.24 -31.31
CA SER A 215 -10.37 14.19 -32.44
C SER A 215 -11.46 13.12 -32.25
N THR A 216 -11.22 12.09 -31.43
CA THR A 216 -12.17 11.00 -31.21
C THR A 216 -13.32 11.41 -30.27
N PRO A 217 -14.57 11.03 -30.55
CA PRO A 217 -15.69 11.27 -29.64
C PRO A 217 -15.53 10.58 -28.28
N CYS A 218 -15.75 11.36 -27.21
CA CYS A 218 -15.82 10.88 -25.84
C CYS A 218 -17.25 10.99 -25.35
N LYS A 219 -17.75 9.96 -24.64
CA LYS A 219 -19.13 9.93 -24.16
C LYS A 219 -19.47 11.08 -23.21
N TYR A 220 -18.50 11.51 -22.40
CA TYR A 220 -18.67 12.57 -21.42
C TYR A 220 -17.78 13.76 -21.79
N ASP A 221 -18.39 14.85 -22.22
CA ASP A 221 -17.65 16.04 -22.65
C ASP A 221 -16.79 16.63 -21.52
N VAL A 222 -17.33 16.72 -20.30
CA VAL A 222 -16.55 17.19 -19.13
C VAL A 222 -15.32 16.32 -18.86
N LEU A 223 -15.40 15.00 -19.06
CA LEU A 223 -14.26 14.10 -18.91
C LEU A 223 -13.22 14.34 -20.00
N LYS A 224 -13.65 14.52 -21.25
CA LYS A 224 -12.78 14.86 -22.39
C LYS A 224 -12.01 16.15 -22.10
N ARG A 225 -12.72 17.23 -21.75
CA ARG A 225 -12.10 18.53 -21.44
C ARG A 225 -11.12 18.41 -20.27
N ALA A 226 -11.53 17.78 -19.17
CA ALA A 226 -10.68 17.61 -17.98
C ALA A 226 -9.41 16.79 -18.29
N PHE A 227 -9.55 15.69 -19.03
CA PHE A 227 -8.42 14.82 -19.37
C PHE A 227 -7.43 15.52 -20.31
N LEU A 228 -7.92 16.17 -21.37
CA LEU A 228 -7.08 16.94 -22.30
C LEU A 228 -6.42 18.12 -21.58
N PHE A 229 -7.16 18.80 -20.70
CA PHE A 229 -6.60 19.87 -19.88
C PHE A 229 -5.44 19.36 -19.00
N SER A 230 -5.58 18.18 -18.39
CA SER A 230 -4.48 17.53 -17.66
C SER A 230 -3.28 17.21 -18.57
N CYS A 231 -3.50 16.82 -19.82
CA CYS A 231 -2.41 16.58 -20.79
C CYS A 231 -1.63 17.86 -21.15
N LEU A 232 -2.28 19.03 -21.13
CA LEU A 232 -1.67 20.31 -21.48
C LEU A 232 -1.13 21.08 -20.25
N ALA A 233 -1.77 20.92 -19.10
CA ALA A 233 -1.44 21.64 -17.87
C ALA A 233 -0.65 20.80 -16.86
N GLY A 234 -0.71 19.47 -16.93
CA GLY A 234 0.00 18.56 -16.03
C GLY A 234 -0.62 18.45 -14.63
N LEU A 235 -1.84 18.92 -14.42
CA LEU A 235 -2.50 18.89 -13.10
C LEU A 235 -2.99 17.49 -12.71
N ARG A 236 -3.05 17.23 -11.40
CA ARG A 236 -3.59 15.97 -10.86
C ARG A 236 -5.11 15.96 -10.97
N TRP A 237 -5.68 14.77 -10.98
CA TRP A 237 -7.14 14.58 -10.94
C TRP A 237 -7.80 15.37 -9.80
N SER A 238 -7.25 15.29 -8.58
CA SER A 238 -7.81 15.98 -7.41
C SER A 238 -7.90 17.48 -7.64
N ASP A 239 -6.79 18.06 -8.10
CA ASP A 239 -6.65 19.50 -8.33
C ASP A 239 -7.60 19.97 -9.46
N ILE A 240 -7.76 19.18 -10.53
CA ILE A 240 -8.73 19.47 -11.60
C ILE A 240 -10.18 19.37 -11.12
N ASN A 241 -10.48 18.35 -10.30
CA ASN A 241 -11.83 18.08 -9.84
C ASN A 241 -12.34 19.10 -8.80
N THR A 242 -11.44 19.70 -8.03
CA THR A 242 -11.77 20.74 -7.04
C THR A 242 -11.57 22.15 -7.57
N MET A 243 -10.98 22.32 -8.76
CA MET A 243 -10.72 23.63 -9.37
C MET A 243 -11.99 24.48 -9.50
N VAL A 244 -11.91 25.73 -9.06
CA VAL A 244 -12.99 26.72 -9.16
C VAL A 244 -12.60 27.93 -10.00
N TRP A 245 -13.59 28.66 -10.53
CA TRP A 245 -13.33 29.78 -11.45
C TRP A 245 -12.54 30.94 -10.84
N SER A 246 -12.59 31.13 -9.51
CA SER A 246 -11.76 32.12 -8.81
C SER A 246 -10.26 31.80 -8.83
N GLU A 247 -9.87 30.56 -9.13
CA GLU A 247 -8.47 30.15 -9.26
C GLU A 247 -7.92 30.42 -10.67
N VAL A 248 -8.79 30.51 -11.68
CA VAL A 248 -8.41 30.81 -13.07
C VAL A 248 -8.26 32.33 -13.23
N ARG A 249 -7.08 32.80 -13.64
CA ARG A 249 -6.78 34.22 -13.85
C ARG A 249 -6.34 34.44 -15.29
N ASP A 250 -6.97 35.42 -15.93
CA ASP A 250 -6.64 35.86 -17.28
C ASP A 250 -6.09 37.30 -17.15
N GLU A 251 -4.81 37.49 -17.47
CA GLU A 251 -4.08 38.76 -17.37
C GLU A 251 -3.48 39.10 -18.74
N GLY A 252 -4.22 39.86 -19.54
CA GLY A 252 -3.85 40.12 -20.95
C GLY A 252 -3.82 38.82 -21.75
N ASP A 253 -2.70 38.54 -22.40
CA ASP A 253 -2.48 37.32 -23.21
C ASP A 253 -2.04 36.10 -22.38
N VAL A 254 -1.95 36.25 -21.05
CA VAL A 254 -1.45 35.21 -20.16
C VAL A 254 -2.57 34.68 -19.26
N SER A 255 -2.83 33.38 -19.36
CA SER A 255 -3.72 32.66 -18.45
C SER A 255 -2.92 31.84 -17.43
N LYS A 256 -3.36 31.86 -16.17
CA LYS A 256 -2.78 31.06 -15.08
C LYS A 256 -3.86 30.46 -14.18
N VAL A 257 -3.51 29.36 -13.53
CA VAL A 257 -4.30 28.75 -12.46
C VAL A 257 -3.52 28.88 -11.15
N ASN A 258 -4.11 29.60 -10.20
CA ASN A 258 -3.56 29.83 -8.87
C ASN A 258 -4.31 28.94 -7.89
N PHE A 259 -3.69 27.85 -7.46
CA PHE A 259 -4.36 26.84 -6.64
C PHE A 259 -3.44 26.32 -5.54
N ARG A 260 -4.05 25.78 -4.50
CA ARG A 260 -3.34 25.07 -3.44
C ARG A 260 -3.44 23.58 -3.71
N GLN A 261 -2.30 22.91 -3.89
CA GLN A 261 -2.28 21.49 -4.22
C GLN A 261 -2.86 20.64 -3.09
N GLU A 262 -3.84 19.80 -3.40
CA GLU A 262 -4.52 18.94 -2.40
C GLU A 262 -3.55 18.00 -1.68
N LYS A 263 -2.55 17.47 -2.39
CA LYS A 263 -1.66 16.44 -1.85
C LYS A 263 -0.49 17.00 -1.04
N THR A 264 0.05 18.14 -1.45
CA THR A 264 1.32 18.69 -0.93
C THR A 264 1.11 20.00 -0.19
N ASP A 265 -0.10 20.55 -0.22
CA ASP A 265 -0.48 21.81 0.42
C ASP A 265 0.29 23.04 -0.07
N GLY A 266 1.02 22.91 -1.18
CA GLY A 266 1.80 23.99 -1.79
C GLY A 266 0.91 24.93 -2.60
N VAL A 267 1.14 26.24 -2.47
CA VAL A 267 0.58 27.26 -3.36
C VAL A 267 1.35 27.23 -4.67
N GLU A 268 0.65 27.01 -5.78
CA GLU A 268 1.25 26.91 -7.11
C GLU A 268 0.61 27.92 -8.05
N TYR A 269 1.45 28.49 -8.91
CA TYR A 269 1.06 29.39 -9.99
C TYR A 269 1.39 28.69 -11.31
N LEU A 270 0.36 28.15 -11.96
CA LEU A 270 0.55 27.39 -13.20
C LEU A 270 0.11 28.21 -14.40
N TYR A 271 1.07 28.64 -15.22
CA TYR A 271 0.79 29.19 -16.54
C TYR A 271 0.23 28.11 -17.48
N ILE A 272 -0.90 28.41 -18.11
CA ILE A 272 -1.58 27.52 -19.05
C ILE A 272 -1.57 28.15 -20.46
N SER A 273 -1.48 27.31 -21.49
CA SER A 273 -1.54 27.78 -22.88
C SER A 273 -2.96 28.21 -23.25
N ASN A 274 -3.10 28.98 -24.34
CA ASN A 274 -4.40 29.37 -24.90
C ASN A 274 -5.25 28.12 -25.20
N GLN A 275 -4.65 27.08 -25.78
CA GLN A 275 -5.32 25.80 -26.02
C GLN A 275 -5.85 25.16 -24.73
N ALA A 276 -5.07 25.18 -23.64
CA ALA A 276 -5.54 24.66 -22.36
C ALA A 276 -6.66 25.55 -21.77
N ARG A 277 -6.58 26.87 -21.96
CA ARG A 277 -7.58 27.83 -21.50
C ARG A 277 -8.92 27.67 -22.22
N GLU A 278 -8.91 27.36 -23.52
CA GLU A 278 -10.12 27.07 -24.32
C GLU A 278 -10.90 25.88 -23.78
N LEU A 279 -10.21 24.84 -23.29
CA LEU A 279 -10.84 23.65 -22.69
C LEU A 279 -11.63 23.95 -21.41
N LEU A 280 -11.35 25.07 -20.74
CA LEU A 280 -12.09 25.51 -19.55
C LEU A 280 -13.45 26.12 -19.90
N GLN A 281 -13.66 26.52 -21.16
CA GLN A 281 -14.86 27.20 -21.66
C GLN A 281 -15.09 28.60 -21.04
N THR A 282 -16.32 29.10 -21.17
CA THR A 282 -16.77 30.39 -20.65
C THR A 282 -16.80 30.37 -19.12
N ARG A 283 -16.19 31.41 -18.54
CA ARG A 283 -16.12 31.63 -17.10
C ARG A 283 -17.53 31.68 -16.49
N GLN A 284 -17.71 31.00 -15.36
CA GLN A 284 -18.94 30.99 -14.56
C GLN A 284 -18.71 31.71 -13.22
N SER A 285 -19.60 31.51 -12.24
CA SER A 285 -19.47 32.11 -10.92
C SER A 285 -18.12 31.75 -10.27
N PRO A 286 -17.46 32.67 -9.54
CA PRO A 286 -16.14 32.44 -8.94
C PRO A 286 -16.04 31.20 -8.04
N THR A 287 -17.16 30.78 -7.43
CA THR A 287 -17.25 29.63 -6.53
C THR A 287 -17.59 28.33 -7.25
N ASP A 288 -18.02 28.39 -8.51
CA ASP A 288 -18.40 27.20 -9.27
C ASP A 288 -17.16 26.41 -9.67
N ARG A 289 -17.32 25.08 -9.69
CA ARG A 289 -16.30 24.20 -10.25
C ARG A 289 -16.13 24.47 -11.74
N VAL A 290 -14.89 24.48 -12.20
CA VAL A 290 -14.59 24.63 -13.63
C VAL A 290 -15.08 23.40 -14.41
N PHE A 291 -14.90 22.20 -13.84
CA PHE A 291 -15.34 20.93 -14.42
C PHE A 291 -16.59 20.40 -13.70
N THR A 292 -17.71 21.12 -13.79
CA THR A 292 -18.99 20.72 -13.18
C THR A 292 -19.46 19.35 -13.65
N GLY A 293 -19.83 18.48 -12.70
CA GLY A 293 -20.28 17.12 -12.98
C GLY A 293 -19.16 16.10 -13.18
N LEU A 294 -17.88 16.52 -13.10
CA LEU A 294 -16.76 15.60 -13.08
C LEU A 294 -16.80 14.73 -11.81
N LYS A 295 -16.70 13.40 -11.95
CA LYS A 295 -16.87 12.43 -10.86
C LYS A 295 -15.80 11.36 -10.91
N TYR A 296 -15.16 11.06 -9.79
CA TYR A 296 -14.26 9.91 -9.72
C TYR A 296 -15.09 8.64 -9.59
N SER A 297 -15.16 7.85 -10.67
CA SER A 297 -15.96 6.62 -10.70
C SER A 297 -15.37 5.58 -11.63
N ALA A 298 -15.70 4.30 -11.39
CA ALA A 298 -15.39 3.22 -12.31
C ALA A 298 -15.95 3.50 -13.73
N VAL A 299 -17.08 4.21 -13.83
CA VAL A 299 -17.68 4.61 -15.10
C VAL A 299 -16.75 5.52 -15.90
N TYR A 300 -16.18 6.56 -15.29
CA TYR A 300 -15.25 7.47 -15.96
C TYR A 300 -13.90 6.82 -16.25
N ASN A 301 -13.37 6.01 -15.33
CA ASN A 301 -12.14 5.27 -15.59
C ASN A 301 -12.29 4.30 -16.77
N ASN A 302 -13.40 3.56 -16.83
CA ASN A 302 -13.70 2.67 -17.95
C ASN A 302 -13.95 3.46 -19.24
N GLU A 303 -14.49 4.67 -19.14
CA GLU A 303 -14.69 5.51 -20.33
C GLU A 303 -13.37 6.02 -20.92
N ILE A 304 -12.36 6.35 -20.11
CA ILE A 304 -11.02 6.70 -20.63
C ILE A 304 -10.47 5.53 -21.45
N VAL A 305 -10.58 4.30 -20.94
CA VAL A 305 -10.12 3.09 -21.66
C VAL A 305 -10.88 2.91 -22.96
N ARG A 306 -12.22 2.99 -22.94
CA ARG A 306 -13.04 2.86 -24.15
C ARG A 306 -12.75 3.97 -25.17
N TRP A 307 -12.51 5.19 -24.71
CA TRP A 307 -12.17 6.32 -25.55
C TRP A 307 -10.82 6.13 -26.23
N CYS A 308 -9.81 5.65 -25.49
CA CYS A 308 -8.51 5.27 -26.05
C CYS A 308 -8.66 4.16 -27.11
N ASN A 309 -9.44 3.11 -26.82
CA ASN A 309 -9.68 2.04 -27.79
C ASN A 309 -10.33 2.56 -29.10
N ARG A 310 -11.31 3.48 -29.00
CA ARG A 310 -11.92 4.11 -30.19
C ARG A 310 -10.93 4.96 -30.99
N ALA A 311 -9.93 5.53 -30.33
CA ALA A 311 -8.86 6.31 -30.95
C ALA A 311 -7.71 5.44 -31.49
N GLY A 312 -7.81 4.10 -31.41
CA GLY A 312 -6.76 3.17 -31.84
C GLY A 312 -5.59 3.03 -30.87
N ILE A 313 -5.74 3.47 -29.62
CA ILE A 313 -4.68 3.47 -28.61
C ILE A 313 -4.82 2.22 -27.74
N SER A 314 -3.84 1.31 -27.83
CA SER A 314 -3.83 0.04 -27.10
C SER A 314 -3.23 0.13 -25.69
N LYS A 315 -2.57 1.25 -25.36
CA LYS A 315 -1.94 1.50 -24.06
C LYS A 315 -3.00 1.55 -22.94
N HIS A 316 -2.62 1.09 -21.75
CA HIS A 316 -3.47 1.23 -20.57
C HIS A 316 -3.40 2.65 -19.99
N ILE A 317 -4.22 3.54 -20.53
CA ILE A 317 -4.28 4.95 -20.12
C ILE A 317 -5.28 5.13 -18.97
N THR A 318 -4.80 5.77 -17.91
CA THR A 318 -5.63 6.24 -16.79
C THR A 318 -5.63 7.77 -16.76
N PHE A 319 -6.47 8.40 -15.93
CA PHE A 319 -6.40 9.86 -15.79
C PHE A 319 -5.01 10.33 -15.34
N HIS A 320 -4.28 9.54 -14.53
CA HIS A 320 -2.93 9.93 -14.11
C HIS A 320 -1.93 9.92 -15.28
N SER A 321 -2.17 9.10 -16.31
CA SER A 321 -1.35 9.09 -17.52
C SER A 321 -1.36 10.43 -18.24
N ALA A 322 -2.45 11.23 -18.16
CA ALA A 322 -2.50 12.57 -18.75
C ALA A 322 -1.40 13.50 -18.21
N ARG A 323 -1.13 13.42 -16.91
CA ARG A 323 -0.03 14.17 -16.30
C ARG A 323 1.34 13.66 -16.73
N HIS A 324 1.49 12.36 -16.99
CA HIS A 324 2.71 11.81 -17.58
C HIS A 324 2.89 12.27 -19.01
N THR A 325 1.83 12.25 -19.82
CA THR A 325 1.80 12.83 -21.17
C THR A 325 2.32 14.26 -21.15
N ASN A 326 1.84 15.11 -20.24
CA ASN A 326 2.34 16.49 -20.15
C ASN A 326 3.85 16.55 -19.89
N ALA A 327 4.32 15.81 -18.89
CA ALA A 327 5.72 15.81 -18.50
C ALA A 327 6.63 15.31 -19.63
N VAL A 328 6.25 14.22 -20.28
CA VAL A 328 7.03 13.63 -21.37
C VAL A 328 7.04 14.55 -22.58
N LEU A 329 5.88 15.06 -23.01
CA LEU A 329 5.82 15.96 -24.16
C LEU A 329 6.62 17.25 -23.92
N LEU A 330 6.60 17.82 -22.72
CA LEU A 330 7.44 18.99 -22.40
C LEU A 330 8.93 18.67 -22.52
N LEU A 331 9.37 17.54 -21.96
CA LEU A 331 10.76 17.10 -22.07
C LEU A 331 11.15 16.87 -23.53
N GLU A 332 10.32 16.16 -24.31
CA GLU A 332 10.53 15.91 -25.75
C GLU A 332 10.61 17.23 -26.54
N ASN A 333 9.82 18.24 -26.18
CA ASN A 333 9.81 19.55 -26.83
C ASN A 333 10.84 20.55 -26.27
N GLY A 334 11.76 20.12 -25.41
CA GLY A 334 12.94 20.91 -25.05
C GLY A 334 12.89 21.59 -23.69
N ALA A 335 11.83 21.41 -22.92
CA ALA A 335 11.81 21.85 -21.53
C ALA A 335 12.86 21.08 -20.72
N ASP A 336 13.58 21.78 -19.85
CA ASP A 336 14.51 21.14 -18.93
C ASP A 336 13.75 20.41 -17.79
N ILE A 337 14.42 19.41 -17.20
CA ILE A 337 13.83 18.56 -16.17
C ILE A 337 13.45 19.35 -14.90
N TYR A 338 14.16 20.43 -14.58
CA TYR A 338 13.86 21.27 -13.42
C TYR A 338 12.55 22.04 -13.64
N THR A 339 12.38 22.67 -14.81
CA THR A 339 11.14 23.34 -15.21
C THR A 339 9.95 22.38 -15.18
N VAL A 340 10.10 21.18 -15.75
CA VAL A 340 9.06 20.15 -15.69
C VAL A 340 8.76 19.73 -14.24
N SER A 341 9.80 19.54 -13.41
CA SER A 341 9.64 19.19 -12.00
C SER A 341 8.85 20.26 -11.22
N LYS A 342 9.13 21.54 -11.46
CA LYS A 342 8.43 22.66 -10.85
C LYS A 342 7.00 22.78 -11.34
N ARG A 343 6.76 22.67 -12.65
CA ARG A 343 5.42 22.69 -13.24
C ARG A 343 4.53 21.57 -12.68
N LEU A 344 5.12 20.41 -12.39
CA LEU A 344 4.43 19.30 -11.74
C LEU A 344 4.24 19.53 -10.22
N GLY A 345 4.94 20.46 -9.58
CA GLY A 345 4.92 20.64 -8.13
C GLY A 345 5.53 19.44 -7.39
N HIS A 346 6.63 18.90 -7.92
CA HIS A 346 7.44 17.90 -7.23
C HIS A 346 8.39 18.60 -6.25
N ARG A 347 8.35 18.20 -4.97
CA ARG A 347 9.26 18.71 -3.93
C ARG A 347 10.71 18.31 -4.18
N GLU A 348 10.92 17.11 -4.72
CA GLU A 348 12.23 16.55 -5.02
C GLU A 348 12.36 16.23 -6.51
N ILE A 349 13.46 16.67 -7.13
CA ILE A 349 13.74 16.43 -8.55
C ILE A 349 13.84 14.94 -8.89
N ARG A 350 14.24 14.10 -7.92
CA ARG A 350 14.26 12.63 -8.04
C ARG A 350 12.91 12.05 -8.45
N THR A 351 11.80 12.71 -8.08
CA THR A 351 10.45 12.29 -8.49
C THR A 351 10.23 12.49 -9.99
N THR A 352 10.90 13.47 -10.60
CA THR A 352 10.85 13.77 -12.04
C THR A 352 11.89 12.96 -12.82
N ALA A 353 12.97 12.53 -12.16
CA ALA A 353 14.00 11.64 -12.73
C ALA A 353 13.46 10.27 -13.18
N ILE A 354 12.23 9.91 -12.82
CA ILE A 354 11.53 8.77 -13.42
C ILE A 354 11.39 8.86 -14.96
N TYR A 355 11.50 10.07 -15.54
CA TYR A 355 11.52 10.29 -16.99
C TYR A 355 12.94 10.33 -17.56
N ALA A 356 13.96 9.92 -16.80
CA ALA A 356 15.36 10.00 -17.21
C ALA A 356 15.65 9.31 -18.55
N LYS A 357 14.95 8.22 -18.90
CA LYS A 357 15.13 7.56 -20.21
C LYS A 357 14.87 8.50 -21.40
N ILE A 358 13.95 9.46 -21.26
CA ILE A 358 13.70 10.49 -22.29
C ILE A 358 14.81 11.54 -22.28
N VAL A 359 15.34 11.86 -21.09
CA VAL A 359 16.51 12.74 -20.95
C VAL A 359 17.74 12.12 -21.60
N ASP A 360 17.95 10.80 -21.49
CA ASP A 360 19.09 10.10 -22.11
C ASP A 360 19.09 10.22 -23.64
N GLN A 361 17.92 10.17 -24.27
CA GLN A 361 17.80 10.40 -25.72
C GLN A 361 18.25 11.82 -26.08
N LYS A 362 17.91 12.81 -25.25
CA LYS A 362 18.38 14.19 -25.40
C LYS A 362 19.86 14.37 -25.08
N MET A 363 20.46 13.55 -24.22
CA MET A 363 21.91 13.59 -23.99
C MET A 363 22.69 13.24 -25.27
N LYS A 364 22.16 12.36 -26.12
CA LYS A 364 22.76 12.08 -27.44
C LYS A 364 22.70 13.28 -28.37
N GLU A 365 21.58 14.01 -28.37
CA GLU A 365 21.45 15.26 -29.13
C GLU A 365 22.38 16.34 -28.56
N ALA A 366 22.49 16.42 -27.23
CA ALA A 366 23.35 17.36 -26.52
C ALA A 366 24.84 17.21 -26.86
N ALA A 367 25.28 15.98 -27.13
CA ALA A 367 26.66 15.72 -27.58
C ALA A 367 27.01 16.49 -28.87
N ASN A 368 26.02 16.84 -29.68
CA ASN A 368 26.19 17.58 -30.94
C ASN A 368 25.87 19.08 -30.81
N LEU A 369 25.62 19.61 -29.59
CA LEU A 369 25.31 21.03 -29.39
C LEU A 369 26.54 21.93 -29.43
N ILE A 370 27.75 21.38 -29.24
CA ILE A 370 28.98 22.13 -29.39
C ILE A 370 29.13 22.47 -30.88
N PRO A 371 29.18 23.76 -31.27
CA PRO A 371 29.40 24.13 -32.67
C PRO A 371 30.69 23.51 -33.19
N ASN A 372 30.68 23.12 -34.48
CA ASN A 372 31.88 22.58 -35.13
C ASN A 372 33.05 23.55 -34.94
N ILE A 373 34.06 23.09 -34.22
CA ILE A 373 35.37 23.75 -34.18
C ILE A 373 36.16 23.20 -35.37
N ASN A 374 36.87 24.08 -36.10
CA ASN A 374 37.75 23.65 -37.18
C ASN A 374 38.93 22.87 -36.57
N ILE A 375 38.87 21.54 -36.62
CA ILE A 375 39.92 20.59 -36.21
C ILE A 375 40.15 19.56 -37.30
#